data_AF-A0ABC8JMZ9-F1
#
_entry.id   AF-A0ABC8JMZ9-F1
#
_cell.length_a   1.000
_cell.length_b   1.000
_cell.length_c   1.000
_cell.angle_alpha   90.00
_cell.angle_beta   90.00
_cell.angle_gamma   90.00
#
_symmetry.space_group_name_H-M   'P 1'
#
loop_
_entity.id
_entity.type
_entity.pdbx_description
1 polymer ?
#
loop_
_entity_poly.entity_id
_entity_poly.type
_entity_poly.pdbx_seq_one_letter_code
_entity_poly.pdbx_strand_id
1 'polypeptide(L)'
;MDVTLAAGNIEAHYVRGIQEYFHKNNATVCLAHLKIAAQGSYDNGIYLYGMIMLCRGQEEEGKAMVEKLGWRQNPIRVDESWKNIKRSLHGITVTTLDSYLTAYETSMETINCHLEDINARCATCFYFKQITKFVFII
;
A
#
# COMPACT_ATOMS: atom_id res chain seq x y z
N MET A 1 -22.04 14.25 2.00
CA MET A 1 -20.97 13.46 1.32
C MET A 1 -21.29 11.96 1.37
N ASP A 2 -22.55 11.57 1.62
CA ASP A 2 -22.90 10.20 2.04
C ASP A 2 -23.63 9.39 0.96
N VAL A 3 -24.07 10.03 -0.13
CA VAL A 3 -24.85 9.36 -1.20
C VAL A 3 -23.96 8.49 -2.10
N THR A 4 -22.65 8.72 -2.16
CA THR A 4 -21.72 8.00 -3.06
C THR A 4 -21.20 6.68 -2.48
N LEU A 5 -21.10 6.53 -1.16
CA LEU A 5 -20.65 5.27 -0.51
C LEU A 5 -21.71 4.15 -0.65
N ALA A 6 -22.99 4.51 -0.68
CA ALA A 6 -24.09 3.55 -0.80
C ALA A 6 -24.24 2.93 -2.20
N ALA A 7 -23.63 3.53 -3.24
CA ALA A 7 -23.80 3.12 -4.63
C ALA A 7 -22.81 2.04 -5.12
N GLY A 8 -22.02 1.43 -4.23
CA GLY A 8 -21.00 0.45 -4.62
C GLY A 8 -19.82 1.09 -5.41
N ASN A 9 -19.61 2.40 -5.25
CA ASN A 9 -18.48 3.08 -5.88
C ASN A 9 -17.19 2.72 -5.11
N ILE A 10 -16.44 1.76 -5.67
CA ILE A 10 -15.21 1.20 -5.09
C ILE A 10 -14.13 2.29 -4.91
N GLU A 11 -14.08 3.28 -5.81
CA GLU A 11 -13.16 4.41 -5.69
C GLU A 11 -13.54 5.33 -4.52
N ALA A 12 -14.83 5.52 -4.23
CA ALA A 12 -15.25 6.30 -3.07
C ALA A 12 -14.80 5.65 -1.75
N HIS A 13 -14.81 4.31 -1.68
CA HIS A 13 -14.21 3.59 -0.55
C HIS A 13 -12.70 3.83 -0.46
N TYR A 14 -11.97 3.78 -1.58
CA TYR A 14 -10.54 4.11 -1.58
C TYR A 14 -10.24 5.53 -1.06
N VAL A 15 -10.93 6.54 -1.60
CA VAL A 15 -10.76 7.95 -1.20
C VAL A 15 -11.07 8.12 0.29
N ARG A 16 -12.16 7.51 0.77
CA ARG A 16 -12.50 7.58 2.19
C ARG A 16 -11.45 6.89 3.06
N GLY A 17 -10.92 5.76 2.61
CA GLY A 17 -9.82 5.04 3.27
C GLY A 17 -8.60 5.92 3.48
N ILE A 18 -8.17 6.65 2.44
CA ILE A 18 -7.05 7.61 2.52
C ILE A 18 -7.33 8.73 3.51
N GLN A 19 -8.53 9.32 3.46
CA GLN A 19 -8.91 10.41 4.37
C GLN A 19 -8.88 9.96 5.84
N GLU A 20 -9.48 8.82 6.14
CA GLU A 20 -9.52 8.27 7.50
C GLU A 20 -8.13 7.91 8.01
N TYR A 21 -7.26 7.38 7.14
CA TYR A 21 -5.90 6.98 7.53
C TYR A 21 -4.99 8.19 7.76
N PHE A 22 -4.78 8.98 6.71
CA PHE A 22 -3.69 9.96 6.67
C PHE A 22 -4.08 11.30 7.28
N HIS A 23 -5.37 11.64 7.35
CA HIS A 23 -5.81 12.92 7.93
C HIS A 23 -6.40 12.76 9.33
N LYS A 24 -7.16 11.68 9.56
CA LYS A 24 -7.92 11.50 10.82
C LYS A 24 -7.29 10.53 11.78
N ASN A 25 -6.22 9.83 11.37
CA ASN A 25 -5.56 8.79 12.16
C ASN A 25 -6.53 7.70 12.66
N ASN A 26 -7.54 7.39 11.85
CA ASN A 26 -8.59 6.42 12.17
C ASN A 26 -8.34 5.10 11.42
N ALA A 27 -7.40 4.32 11.96
CA ALA A 27 -6.92 3.10 11.30
C ALA A 27 -8.04 2.06 11.10
N THR A 28 -8.96 1.90 12.05
CA THR A 28 -10.04 0.88 11.95
C THR A 28 -10.99 1.18 10.79
N VAL A 29 -11.47 2.41 10.69
CA VAL A 29 -12.41 2.81 9.63
C VAL A 29 -11.70 2.82 8.27
N CYS A 30 -10.46 3.31 8.23
CA CYS A 30 -9.65 3.23 7.03
C CYS A 30 -9.56 1.79 6.50
N LEU A 31 -9.14 0.83 7.34
CA LEU A 31 -8.91 -0.54 6.91
C LEU A 31 -10.18 -1.18 6.34
N ALA A 32 -11.34 -0.91 6.93
CA ALA A 32 -12.61 -1.39 6.40
C ALA A 32 -12.87 -0.86 4.98
N HIS A 33 -12.67 0.45 4.75
CA HIS A 33 -12.86 1.06 3.43
C HIS A 33 -11.82 0.58 2.41
N LEU A 34 -10.54 0.53 2.76
CA LEU A 34 -9.48 0.06 1.86
C LEU A 34 -9.64 -1.42 1.53
N LYS A 35 -10.11 -2.25 2.47
CA LYS A 35 -10.40 -3.66 2.21
C LYS A 35 -11.52 -3.82 1.19
N ILE A 36 -12.60 -3.03 1.29
CA ILE A 36 -13.68 -3.01 0.30
C ILE A 36 -13.13 -2.60 -1.07
N ALA A 37 -12.30 -1.55 -1.12
CA ALA A 37 -11.66 -1.12 -2.37
C ALA A 37 -10.80 -2.23 -3.01
N ALA A 38 -9.97 -2.89 -2.19
CA ALA A 38 -9.11 -3.99 -2.62
C ALA A 38 -9.91 -5.23 -3.08
N GLN A 39 -10.97 -5.59 -2.36
CA GLN A 39 -11.86 -6.70 -2.73
C GLN A 39 -12.66 -6.38 -4.00
N GLY A 40 -13.01 -5.12 -4.23
CA GLY A 40 -13.57 -4.60 -5.47
C GLY A 40 -12.59 -4.57 -6.65
N SER A 41 -11.37 -5.08 -6.49
CA SER A 41 -10.34 -5.10 -7.53
C SER A 41 -9.88 -3.72 -8.01
N TYR A 42 -9.98 -2.68 -7.16
CA TYR A 42 -9.42 -1.37 -7.45
C TYR A 42 -7.92 -1.35 -7.14
N ASP A 43 -7.08 -1.25 -8.16
CA ASP A 43 -5.62 -1.41 -8.08
C ASP A 43 -4.95 -0.59 -6.98
N ASN A 44 -5.26 0.71 -6.90
CA ASN A 44 -4.71 1.58 -5.86
C ASN A 44 -5.15 1.13 -4.46
N GLY A 45 -6.38 0.60 -4.34
CA GLY A 45 -6.91 0.03 -3.10
C GLY A 45 -6.21 -1.27 -2.72
N ILE A 46 -6.00 -2.17 -3.68
CA ILE A 46 -5.22 -3.40 -3.50
C ILE A 46 -3.82 -3.07 -3.00
N TYR A 47 -3.12 -2.17 -3.70
CA TYR A 47 -1.75 -1.79 -3.35
C TYR A 47 -1.71 -1.17 -1.96
N LEU A 48 -2.52 -0.13 -1.69
CA LEU A 48 -2.46 0.60 -0.44
C LEU A 48 -2.84 -0.29 0.76
N TYR A 49 -3.89 -1.10 0.63
CA TYR A 49 -4.26 -2.05 1.67
C TYR A 49 -3.14 -3.08 1.91
N GLY A 50 -2.58 -3.65 0.84
CA GLY A 50 -1.47 -4.59 0.92
C GLY A 50 -0.25 -4.00 1.63
N MET A 51 0.14 -2.78 1.29
CA MET A 51 1.25 -2.09 1.94
C MET A 51 1.01 -1.83 3.42
N ILE A 52 -0.20 -1.40 3.80
CA ILE A 52 -0.54 -1.20 5.22
C ILE A 52 -0.52 -2.53 5.98
N MET A 53 -0.97 -3.63 5.39
CA MET A 53 -0.89 -4.96 6.02
C MET A 53 0.55 -5.41 6.21
N LEU A 54 1.41 -5.27 5.19
CA LEU A 54 2.84 -5.55 5.31
C LEU A 54 3.46 -4.72 6.45
N CYS A 55 3.17 -3.43 6.50
CA CYS A 55 3.71 -2.52 7.52
C CYS A 55 3.09 -2.68 8.91
N ARG A 56 2.12 -3.59 9.08
CA ARG A 56 1.53 -3.98 10.38
C ARG A 56 1.92 -5.40 10.78
N GLY A 57 2.88 -6.01 10.08
CA GLY A 57 3.33 -7.38 10.31
C GLY A 57 2.35 -8.45 9.82
N GLN A 58 1.28 -8.08 9.10
CA GLN A 58 0.35 -9.02 8.47
C GLN A 58 0.90 -9.46 7.11
N GLU A 59 2.06 -10.10 7.12
CA GLU A 59 2.84 -10.37 5.91
C GLU A 59 2.09 -11.21 4.87
N GLU A 60 1.49 -12.31 5.29
CA GLU A 60 0.78 -13.23 4.39
C GLU A 60 -0.40 -12.53 3.70
N GLU A 61 -1.20 -11.76 4.47
CA GLU A 61 -2.32 -10.99 3.90
C GLU A 61 -1.82 -9.89 2.96
N GLY A 62 -0.78 -9.16 3.37
CA GLY A 62 -0.19 -8.09 2.57
C GLY A 62 0.37 -8.59 1.25
N LYS A 63 1.18 -9.66 1.28
CA LYS A 63 1.74 -10.31 0.08
C LYS A 63 0.63 -10.85 -0.82
N ALA A 64 -0.35 -11.56 -0.26
CA ALA A 64 -1.47 -12.10 -1.02
C ALA A 64 -2.29 -11.01 -1.75
N MET A 65 -2.43 -9.83 -1.15
CA MET A 65 -3.10 -8.71 -1.81
C MET A 65 -2.26 -8.13 -2.94
N VAL A 66 -0.99 -7.81 -2.69
CA VAL A 66 -0.11 -7.24 -3.73
C VAL A 66 0.10 -8.22 -4.89
N GLU A 67 0.08 -9.53 -4.64
CA GLU A 67 0.17 -10.57 -5.67
C GLU A 67 -0.99 -10.49 -6.68
N LYS A 68 -2.18 -10.00 -6.28
CA LYS A 68 -3.33 -9.79 -7.20
C LYS A 68 -3.05 -8.77 -8.30
N LEU A 69 -2.06 -7.89 -8.12
CA LEU A 69 -1.63 -6.97 -9.17
C LEU A 69 -0.81 -7.69 -10.26
N GLY A 70 -0.45 -8.96 -10.08
CA GLY A 70 0.28 -9.74 -11.09
C GLY A 70 1.67 -9.18 -11.35
N TRP A 71 2.34 -8.69 -10.30
CA TRP A 71 3.58 -7.91 -10.43
C TRP A 71 4.72 -8.67 -11.11
N ARG A 72 4.71 -10.01 -11.05
CA ARG A 72 5.69 -10.88 -11.73
C ARG A 72 5.58 -10.78 -13.25
N GLN A 73 4.37 -10.57 -13.77
CA GLN A 73 4.10 -10.43 -15.20
C GLN A 73 4.08 -8.96 -15.62
N ASN A 74 3.53 -8.09 -14.77
CA ASN A 74 3.37 -6.67 -15.04
C ASN A 74 3.77 -5.82 -13.82
N PRO A 75 5.07 -5.55 -13.63
CA PRO A 75 5.54 -4.71 -12.53
C PRO A 75 5.11 -3.23 -12.68
N ILE A 76 4.75 -2.80 -13.90
CA ILE A 76 4.33 -1.42 -14.18
C ILE A 76 3.03 -1.09 -13.44
N ARG A 77 2.08 -2.03 -13.36
CA ARG A 77 0.79 -1.84 -12.67
C ARG A 77 0.96 -1.49 -11.18
N VAL A 78 1.95 -2.11 -10.53
CA VAL A 78 2.32 -1.81 -9.14
C VAL A 78 2.95 -0.42 -9.04
N ASP A 79 3.87 -0.09 -9.95
CA ASP A 79 4.53 1.22 -9.97
C ASP A 79 3.54 2.36 -10.27
N GLU A 80 2.55 2.14 -11.12
CA GLU A 80 1.45 3.07 -11.37
C GLU A 80 0.59 3.28 -10.12
N SER A 81 0.23 2.21 -9.43
CA SER A 81 -0.53 2.29 -8.17
C SER A 81 0.21 3.11 -7.12
N TRP A 82 1.51 2.85 -6.94
CA TRP A 82 2.39 3.63 -6.07
C TRP A 82 2.43 5.12 -6.47
N LYS A 83 2.63 5.43 -7.76
CA LYS A 83 2.63 6.81 -8.27
C LYS A 83 1.30 7.52 -8.01
N ASN A 84 0.18 6.82 -8.19
CA ASN A 84 -1.15 7.37 -7.97
C ASN A 84 -1.37 7.69 -6.49
N ILE A 85 -0.98 6.79 -5.58
CA ILE A 85 -1.05 7.04 -4.14
C ILE A 85 -0.20 8.24 -3.76
N LYS A 86 1.05 8.32 -4.24
CA LYS A 86 1.92 9.48 -3.99
C LYS A 86 1.29 10.79 -4.47
N ARG A 87 0.61 10.79 -5.62
CA ARG A 87 -0.14 11.95 -6.11
C ARG A 87 -1.35 12.26 -5.21
N SER A 88 -2.10 11.25 -4.77
CA SER A 88 -3.24 11.42 -3.86
C SER A 88 -2.83 11.97 -2.50
N LEU A 89 -1.60 11.70 -2.06
CA LEU A 89 -1.04 12.15 -0.79
C LEU A 89 -0.25 13.46 -0.90
N HIS A 90 -0.11 14.01 -2.11
CA HIS A 90 0.62 15.25 -2.33
C HIS A 90 -0.03 16.41 -1.54
N GLY A 91 0.76 17.08 -0.71
CA GLY A 91 0.29 18.18 0.15
C GLY A 91 -0.33 17.74 1.48
N ILE A 92 -0.37 16.45 1.77
CA ILE A 92 -0.85 15.90 3.05
C ILE A 92 0.38 15.56 3.90
N THR A 93 0.43 16.03 5.14
CA THR A 93 1.45 15.61 6.08
C THR A 93 1.19 14.17 6.50
N VAL A 94 1.94 13.24 5.92
CA VAL A 94 1.90 11.83 6.28
C VAL A 94 2.82 11.60 7.48
N THR A 95 2.24 11.19 8.61
CA THR A 95 3.01 10.76 9.77
C THR A 95 3.57 9.36 9.52
N THR A 96 4.90 9.22 9.56
CA THR A 96 5.54 7.91 9.57
C THR A 96 5.24 7.23 10.91
N LEU A 97 4.63 6.04 10.86
CA LEU A 97 4.32 5.24 12.04
C LEU A 97 5.50 4.32 12.38
N ASP A 98 5.73 4.05 13.67
CA ASP A 98 6.80 3.14 14.11
C ASP A 98 6.70 1.76 13.45
N SER A 99 5.48 1.27 13.23
CA SER A 99 5.24 -0.02 12.57
C SER A 99 5.80 -0.06 11.13
N TYR A 100 5.89 1.09 10.47
CA TYR A 100 6.46 1.20 9.12
C TYR A 100 7.97 1.00 9.16
N LEU A 101 8.64 1.64 10.13
CA LEU A 101 10.07 1.51 10.34
C LEU A 101 10.43 0.09 10.75
N THR A 102 9.67 -0.51 11.68
CA THR A 102 9.86 -1.92 12.06
C THR A 102 9.73 -2.86 10.87
N ALA A 103 8.70 -2.69 10.03
CA ALA A 103 8.53 -3.53 8.85
C ALA A 103 9.67 -3.34 7.82
N TYR A 104 10.18 -2.12 7.67
CA TYR A 104 11.35 -1.85 6.85
C TYR A 104 12.59 -2.58 7.38
N GLU A 105 12.90 -2.44 8.67
CA GLU A 105 14.06 -3.06 9.31
C GLU A 105 14.00 -4.59 9.21
N THR A 106 12.89 -5.19 9.63
CA THR A 106 12.71 -6.65 9.58
C THR A 106 12.78 -7.19 8.15
N SER A 107 12.18 -6.49 7.17
CA SER A 107 12.26 -6.94 5.78
C SER A 107 13.67 -6.79 5.21
N MET A 108 14.41 -5.74 5.57
CA MET A 108 15.80 -5.53 5.14
C MET A 108 16.74 -6.66 5.57
N GLU A 109 16.60 -7.15 6.81
CA GLU A 109 17.43 -8.24 7.35
C GLU A 109 17.36 -9.53 6.53
N THR A 110 16.27 -9.73 5.78
CA THR A 110 16.04 -10.93 4.97
C THR A 110 16.59 -10.85 3.55
N ILE A 111 17.11 -9.70 3.11
CA ILE A 111 17.46 -9.44 1.71
C ILE A 111 18.96 -9.19 1.53
N ASN A 112 19.56 -9.88 0.54
CA ASN A 112 20.96 -9.71 0.14
C ASN A 112 21.15 -9.38 -1.35
N CYS A 113 20.06 -9.04 -2.06
CA CYS A 113 20.10 -8.82 -3.51
C CYS A 113 19.63 -7.41 -3.88
N HIS A 114 20.31 -6.81 -4.86
CA HIS A 114 19.94 -5.53 -5.49
C HIS A 114 19.66 -4.41 -4.47
N LEU A 115 20.38 -4.36 -3.33
CA LEU A 115 20.09 -3.42 -2.24
C LEU A 115 20.15 -1.95 -2.71
N GLU A 116 21.09 -1.62 -3.59
CA GLU A 116 21.34 -0.26 -4.06
C GLU A 116 20.48 0.14 -5.28
N ASP A 117 19.91 -0.82 -6.00
CA ASP A 117 19.10 -0.55 -7.20
C ASP A 117 17.62 -0.81 -6.93
N ILE A 118 16.86 0.20 -6.51
CA ILE A 118 15.43 0.10 -6.21
C ILE A 118 14.56 -0.38 -7.39
N ASN A 119 15.07 -0.27 -8.63
CA ASN A 119 14.33 -0.63 -9.84
C ASN A 119 14.54 -2.10 -10.23
N ALA A 120 15.73 -2.66 -9.99
CA ALA A 120 16.03 -4.07 -10.19
C ALA A 120 15.30 -4.95 -9.16
N ARG A 121 14.20 -5.59 -9.53
CA ARG A 121 13.35 -6.36 -8.62
C ARG A 121 13.37 -7.85 -8.96
N CYS A 122 13.49 -8.69 -7.95
CA CYS A 122 13.29 -10.14 -8.05
C CYS A 122 12.32 -10.61 -6.96
N ALA A 123 11.94 -11.88 -6.98
CA ALA A 123 10.95 -12.43 -6.05
C ALA A 123 11.35 -12.34 -4.58
N THR A 124 12.65 -12.31 -4.27
CA THR A 124 13.13 -12.18 -2.90
C THR A 124 13.04 -10.73 -2.42
N CYS A 125 13.54 -9.74 -3.18
CA CYS A 125 13.58 -8.35 -2.73
C CYS A 125 12.34 -7.50 -3.06
N PHE A 126 11.39 -8.01 -3.85
CA PHE A 126 10.25 -7.21 -4.32
C PHE A 126 9.49 -6.54 -3.18
N TYR A 127 9.07 -7.30 -2.15
CA TYR A 127 8.26 -6.79 -1.05
C TYR A 127 9.02 -5.78 -0.18
N PHE A 128 10.28 -6.06 0.15
CA PHE A 128 11.18 -5.10 0.82
C PHE A 128 11.25 -3.78 0.06
N LYS A 129 11.36 -3.83 -1.28
CA LYS A 129 11.41 -2.61 -2.10
C LYS A 129 10.09 -1.86 -2.14
N GLN A 130 8.96 -2.56 -2.13
CA GLN A 130 7.66 -1.90 -2.00
C GLN A 130 7.51 -1.24 -0.63
N ILE A 131 7.93 -1.91 0.45
CA ILE A 131 7.96 -1.34 1.80
C ILE A 131 8.85 -0.10 1.80
N THR A 132 10.07 -0.18 1.28
CA THR A 132 11.00 0.97 1.21
C THR A 132 10.39 2.16 0.46
N LYS A 133 9.76 1.93 -0.71
CA LYS A 133 9.05 2.97 -1.48
C LYS A 133 7.89 3.58 -0.69
N PHE A 134 7.20 2.78 0.12
CA PHE A 134 6.09 3.22 0.94
C PHE A 134 6.58 3.99 2.18
N VAL A 135 7.59 3.51 2.90
CA VAL A 135 8.06 4.16 4.13
C VAL A 135 8.74 5.50 3.87
N PHE A 136 9.57 5.60 2.82
CA PHE A 136 10.47 6.74 2.63
C PHE A 136 10.13 7.66 1.45
N ILE A 137 9.20 7.27 0.59
CA ILE A 137 8.94 8.01 -0.66
C ILE A 137 7.48 8.47 -0.80
N ILE A 138 6.56 8.02 0.06
CA ILE A 138 5.26 8.69 0.24
C ILE A 138 5.51 10.11 0.74
#